data_AF-A0A9E4EQV5-F1
#
_entry.id   AF-A0A9E4EQV5-F1
#
_cell.length_a   1.000
_cell.length_b   1.000
_cell.length_c   1.000
_cell.angle_alpha   90.00
_cell.angle_beta   90.00
_cell.angle_gamma   90.00
#
_symmetry.space_group_name_H-M   'P 1'
#
loop_
_entity.id
_entity.type
_entity.pdbx_description
1 polymer ?
#
loop_
_entity_poly.entity_id
_entity_poly.type
_entity_poly.pdbx_seq_one_letter_code
_entity_poly.pdbx_strand_id
1 'polypeptide(L)'
;MNSDEEKMGSMKSAVDMEIVGDNMSDIAEFTIEKYEYRIDSTLSPEVREKAVSTIEEALWKNIEELNLLRKQYLAGLFNLADKTLSEIVE
;
A
#
# COMPACT_ATOMS: atom_id res chain seq x y z
N MET A 1 -6.73 25.70 -35.12
CA MET A 1 -6.15 25.58 -33.78
C MET A 1 -7.27 25.17 -32.87
N ASN A 2 -7.43 23.86 -32.62
CA ASN A 2 -8.46 23.34 -31.73
C ASN A 2 -7.90 22.12 -31.00
N SER A 3 -7.69 22.33 -29.69
CA SER A 3 -8.06 21.42 -28.61
C SER A 3 -7.56 19.97 -28.68
N ASP A 4 -6.27 19.76 -28.40
CA ASP A 4 -5.71 18.46 -28.00
C ASP A 4 -5.35 18.42 -26.50
N GLU A 5 -5.98 19.26 -25.65
CA GLU A 5 -5.72 19.28 -24.20
C GLU A 5 -6.73 18.48 -23.36
N GLU A 6 -7.78 17.93 -23.95
CA GLU A 6 -8.78 17.16 -23.20
C GLU A 6 -8.55 15.65 -23.33
N LYS A 7 -7.60 15.11 -22.56
CA LYS A 7 -7.62 13.70 -22.08
C LYS A 7 -6.48 13.33 -21.14
N MET A 8 -6.03 14.24 -20.26
CA MET A 8 -5.37 13.78 -19.04
C MET A 8 -6.44 13.25 -18.09
N GLY A 9 -6.83 11.99 -18.31
CA GLY A 9 -7.69 11.24 -17.40
C GLY A 9 -7.05 11.25 -16.03
N SER A 10 -7.67 12.00 -15.10
CA SER A 10 -7.36 11.91 -13.69
C SER A 10 -7.55 10.45 -13.27
N MET A 11 -6.46 9.70 -13.20
CA MET A 11 -6.43 8.40 -12.55
C MET A 11 -6.69 8.66 -11.08
N LYS A 12 -7.98 8.66 -10.69
CA LYS A 12 -8.37 8.59 -9.28
C LYS A 12 -7.63 7.39 -8.68
N SER A 13 -6.83 7.63 -7.64
CA SER A 13 -6.20 6.55 -6.88
C SER A 13 -7.29 5.54 -6.52
N ALA A 14 -7.15 4.30 -7.00
CA ALA A 14 -8.11 3.23 -6.73
C ALA A 14 -8.07 2.75 -5.26
N VAL A 15 -7.15 3.32 -4.46
CA VAL A 15 -6.93 3.00 -3.06
C VAL A 15 -7.08 4.29 -2.26
N ASP A 16 -8.01 4.25 -1.31
CA ASP A 16 -8.22 5.29 -0.31
C ASP A 16 -7.20 5.10 0.82
N MET A 17 -6.27 6.04 0.96
CA MET A 17 -5.18 5.93 1.92
C MET A 17 -5.63 6.22 3.37
N GLU A 18 -6.77 6.89 3.55
CA GLU A 18 -7.38 7.14 4.88
C GLU A 18 -7.93 5.82 5.43
N ILE A 19 -8.68 5.07 4.61
CA ILE A 19 -9.15 3.73 4.95
C ILE A 19 -7.98 2.78 5.24
N VAL A 20 -6.89 2.89 4.49
CA VAL A 20 -5.69 2.07 4.73
C VAL A 20 -5.01 2.45 6.05
N GLY A 21 -4.99 3.76 6.39
CA GLY A 21 -4.61 4.32 7.68
C GLY A 21 -5.34 3.66 8.85
N ASP A 22 -6.67 3.83 8.87
CA ASP A 22 -7.53 3.33 9.96
C ASP A 22 -7.40 1.82 10.16
N ASN A 23 -7.34 1.05 9.07
CA ASN A 23 -7.13 -0.40 9.14
C ASN A 23 -5.77 -0.79 9.74
N MET A 24 -4.71 0.03 9.57
CA MET A 24 -3.40 -0.27 10.17
C MET A 24 -3.40 -0.03 11.67
N SER A 25 -4.07 1.03 12.14
CA SER A 25 -4.23 1.29 13.57
C SER A 25 -4.96 0.13 14.24
N ASP A 26 -6.06 -0.34 13.64
CA ASP A 26 -6.79 -1.52 14.13
C ASP A 26 -5.91 -2.78 14.19
N ILE A 27 -5.09 -3.02 13.16
CA ILE A 27 -4.16 -4.15 13.13
C ILE A 27 -3.09 -4.01 14.22
N ALA A 28 -2.55 -2.81 14.42
CA ALA A 28 -1.54 -2.54 15.44
C ALA A 28 -2.10 -2.75 16.84
N GLU A 29 -3.27 -2.20 17.14
CA GLU A 29 -3.96 -2.38 18.42
C GLU A 29 -4.24 -3.86 18.70
N PHE A 30 -4.86 -4.57 17.75
CA PHE A 30 -5.15 -6.00 17.91
C PHE A 30 -3.88 -6.84 18.12
N THR A 31 -2.79 -6.48 17.43
CA THR A 31 -1.49 -7.16 17.58
C THR A 31 -0.96 -7.02 19.00
N ILE A 32 -1.08 -5.82 19.59
CA ILE A 32 -0.67 -5.54 20.96
C ILE A 32 -1.57 -6.28 21.95
N GLU A 33 -2.88 -6.23 21.78
CA GLU A 33 -3.84 -6.94 22.66
C GLU A 33 -3.55 -8.44 22.69
N LYS A 34 -3.28 -9.04 21.52
CA LYS A 34 -2.89 -10.44 21.41
C LYS A 34 -1.57 -10.73 22.14
N TYR A 35 -0.62 -9.80 22.11
CA TYR A 35 0.63 -9.92 22.84
C TYR A 35 0.40 -9.90 24.35
N GLU A 36 -0.34 -8.90 24.85
CA GLU A 36 -0.69 -8.72 26.26
C GLU A 36 -1.43 -9.95 26.82
N TYR A 37 -2.41 -10.45 26.07
CA TYR A 37 -3.13 -11.69 26.41
C TYR A 37 -2.19 -12.89 26.56
N ARG A 38 -1.20 -13.03 25.68
CA ARG A 38 -0.26 -14.15 25.71
C ARG A 38 0.70 -14.09 26.91
N ILE A 39 1.07 -12.88 27.34
CA ILE A 39 1.98 -12.70 28.48
C ILE A 39 1.26 -12.56 29.82
N ASP A 40 -0.09 -12.63 29.82
CA ASP A 40 -0.97 -12.43 30.98
C ASP A 40 -0.63 -11.13 31.75
N SER A 41 -0.37 -10.06 31.00
CA SER A 41 0.03 -8.77 31.55
C SER A 41 -0.19 -7.65 30.54
N THR A 42 -0.41 -6.44 31.04
CA THR A 42 -0.59 -5.23 30.23
C THR A 42 0.72 -4.48 30.09
N LEU A 43 0.97 -3.93 28.90
CA LEU A 43 2.07 -3.01 28.67
C LEU A 43 1.79 -1.68 29.38
N SER A 44 2.86 -0.94 29.73
CA SER A 44 2.68 0.44 30.18
C SER A 44 2.16 1.30 29.02
N PRO A 45 1.43 2.40 29.31
CA PRO A 45 0.90 3.27 28.25
C PRO A 45 1.97 3.77 27.26
N GLU A 46 3.14 4.16 27.76
CA GLU A 46 4.27 4.62 26.93
C GLU A 46 4.78 3.52 25.99
N VAL A 47 4.88 2.28 26.47
CA VAL A 47 5.32 1.15 25.66
C VAL A 47 4.26 0.78 24.63
N ARG A 48 2.98 0.84 25.00
CA ARG A 48 1.86 0.58 24.10
C ARG A 48 1.79 1.60 22.96
N GLU A 49 1.87 2.90 23.28
CA GLU A 49 1.88 3.97 22.27
C GLU A 49 3.06 3.83 21.30
N LYS A 50 4.26 3.57 21.83
CA LYS A 50 5.44 3.32 21.01
C LYS A 50 5.27 2.08 20.12
N ALA A 51 4.67 1.02 20.66
CA ALA A 51 4.42 -0.21 19.91
C ALA A 51 3.43 0.03 18.75
N VAL A 52 2.34 0.76 18.98
CA VAL A 52 1.37 1.12 17.94
C VAL A 52 2.08 1.83 16.80
N SER A 53 2.76 2.93 17.10
CA SER A 53 3.46 3.74 16.09
C SER A 53 4.52 2.94 15.32
N THR A 54 5.28 2.07 15.99
CA THR A 54 6.30 1.25 15.34
C THR A 54 5.69 0.18 14.42
N ILE A 55 4.56 -0.41 14.81
CA ILE A 55 3.86 -1.40 13.99
C ILE A 55 3.26 -0.71 12.75
N GLU A 56 2.60 0.43 12.92
CA GLU A 56 2.03 1.21 11.83
C GLU A 56 3.10 1.61 10.81
N GLU A 57 4.26 2.12 11.27
CA GLU A 57 5.38 2.48 10.38
C GLU A 57 5.87 1.26 9.59
N ALA A 58 5.99 0.10 10.24
CA ALA A 58 6.42 -1.13 9.58
C ALA A 58 5.40 -1.63 8.53
N LEU A 59 4.10 -1.56 8.84
CA LEU A 59 3.02 -1.91 7.91
C LEU A 59 3.01 -0.96 6.71
N TRP A 60 3.15 0.34 6.95
CA TRP A 60 3.18 1.34 5.89
C TRP A 60 4.33 1.12 4.92
N LYS A 61 5.54 0.92 5.44
CA LYS A 61 6.73 0.64 4.63
C LYS A 61 6.51 -0.57 3.72
N ASN A 62 5.92 -1.64 4.24
CA ASN A 62 5.62 -2.83 3.44
C ASN A 62 4.58 -2.53 2.33
N ILE A 63 3.57 -1.70 2.61
CA ILE A 63 2.60 -1.25 1.59
C ILE A 63 3.29 -0.42 0.49
N GLU A 64 4.21 0.47 0.85
CA GLU A 64 4.98 1.25 -0.11
C GLU A 64 5.83 0.35 -1.03
N GLU A 65 6.48 -0.67 -0.46
CA GLU A 65 7.22 -1.67 -1.22
C GLU A 65 6.32 -2.46 -2.18
N LEU A 66 5.15 -2.90 -1.72
CA LEU A 66 4.16 -3.58 -2.57
C LEU A 66 3.64 -2.69 -3.70
N ASN A 67 3.43 -1.39 -3.43
CA ASN A 67 3.02 -0.42 -4.45
C ASN A 67 4.12 -0.22 -5.50
N LEU A 68 5.38 -0.19 -5.09
CA LEU A 68 6.51 -0.14 -6.02
C LEU A 68 6.58 -1.39 -6.90
N LEU A 69 6.47 -2.58 -6.29
CA LEU A 69 6.43 -3.84 -7.01
C LEU A 69 5.28 -3.88 -8.01
N ARG A 70 4.08 -3.45 -7.60
CA ARG A 70 2.91 -3.37 -8.50
C ARG A 70 3.18 -2.51 -9.73
N LYS A 71 3.82 -1.35 -9.56
CA LYS A 71 4.18 -0.46 -10.69
C LYS A 71 5.15 -1.16 -11.65
N GLN A 72 6.15 -1.86 -11.13
CA GLN A 72 7.11 -2.62 -11.94
C GLN A 72 6.43 -3.75 -12.71
N TYR A 73 5.55 -4.52 -12.07
CA TYR A 73 4.75 -5.56 -12.73
C TYR A 73 3.89 -5.00 -13.85
N LEU A 74 3.18 -3.89 -13.61
CA LEU A 74 2.36 -3.25 -14.64
C LEU A 74 3.20 -2.80 -15.84
N ALA A 75 4.37 -2.19 -15.60
CA ALA A 75 5.29 -1.82 -16.68
C ALA A 75 5.75 -3.05 -17.48
N GLY A 76 6.04 -4.17 -16.81
CA GLY A 76 6.38 -5.43 -17.46
C GLY A 76 5.27 -5.97 -18.35
N LEU A 77 4.01 -5.86 -17.93
CA LEU A 77 2.85 -6.27 -18.73
C LEU A 77 2.67 -5.41 -19.98
N PHE A 78 2.85 -4.09 -19.88
CA PHE A 78 2.81 -3.21 -21.04
C PHE A 78 3.92 -3.52 -22.04
N ASN A 79 5.15 -3.71 -21.57
CA ASN A 79 6.27 -4.08 -22.43
C ASN A 79 6.05 -5.43 -23.12
N LEU A 80 5.47 -6.41 -22.41
CA LEU A 80 5.12 -7.70 -22.99
C LEU A 80 4.05 -7.54 -24.09
N ALA A 81 2.99 -6.78 -23.82
CA ALA A 81 1.93 -6.54 -24.79
C ALA A 81 2.45 -5.84 -26.07
N ASP A 82 3.30 -4.83 -25.90
CA ASP A 82 3.93 -4.09 -27.00
C ASP A 82 4.83 -4.99 -27.85
N LYS A 83 5.66 -5.81 -27.20
CA LYS A 83 6.51 -6.80 -27.87
C LYS A 83 5.67 -7.80 -28.67
N THR A 84 4.63 -8.37 -28.06
CA THR A 84 3.76 -9.34 -28.73
C THR A 84 3.05 -8.74 -29.95
N LEU A 85 2.62 -7.48 -29.88
CA LEU A 85 2.04 -6.80 -31.03
C LEU A 85 3.07 -6.61 -32.14
N SER A 86 4.28 -6.17 -31.78
CA SER A 86 5.37 -5.94 -32.74
C SER A 86 5.71 -7.22 -33.52
N GLU A 87 5.77 -8.37 -32.85
CA GLU A 87 6.00 -9.69 -33.48
C GLU A 87 4.93 -10.13 -34.48
N ILE A 88 3.73 -9.56 -34.43
CA ILE A 88 2.62 -9.88 -35.35
C ILE A 88 2.62 -8.92 -36.56
N VAL A 89 3.07 -7.69 -36.36
CA VAL A 89 3.02 -6.62 -37.37
C VAL A 89 4.24 -6.62 -38.29
N GLU A 90 5.40 -7.09 -37.81
CA GLU A 90 6.63 -7.31 -38.59
C GLU A 90 6.62 -8.63 -39.38
#